data_AF-A0A522XLC5-F1
#
_entry.id   AF-A0A522XLC5-F1
#
_cell.length_a   1.000
_cell.length_b   1.000
_cell.length_c   1.000
_cell.angle_alpha   90.00
_cell.angle_beta   90.00
_cell.angle_gamma   90.00
#
_symmetry.space_group_name_H-M   'P 1'
#
loop_
_entity.id
_entity.type
_entity.pdbx_description
1 polymer ?
#
loop_
_entity_poly.entity_id
_entity_poly.type
_entity_poly.pdbx_seq_one_letter_code
_entity_poly.pdbx_strand_id
1 'polypeptide(L)'
;AAGQATLNESDRMRLFAWRSIISKRSREASQQLMDFAGAGASFEHEPMQRFYRDMYMMGQHIALNFETAMRNYGRNLLGLPPDSVLY
;
A
#
# COMPACT_ATOMS: atom_id res chain seq x y z
N ALA A 1 23.83 14.14 -14.96
CA ALA A 1 22.65 14.43 -14.11
C ALA A 1 21.56 13.42 -14.48
N ALA A 2 21.24 12.48 -13.59
CA ALA A 2 20.34 11.37 -13.91
C ALA A 2 18.87 11.84 -14.04
N GLY A 3 18.31 11.63 -15.24
CA GLY A 3 16.91 11.24 -15.50
C GLY A 3 15.79 11.84 -14.65
N GLN A 4 15.51 13.14 -14.78
CA GLN A 4 14.20 13.65 -14.42
C GLN A 4 13.18 13.19 -15.47
N ALA A 5 12.62 11.99 -15.31
CA ALA A 5 11.40 11.66 -16.01
C ALA A 5 10.32 12.61 -15.48
N THR A 6 9.93 13.59 -16.28
CA THR A 6 8.79 14.46 -16.00
C THR A 6 7.52 13.62 -16.08
N LEU A 7 7.18 12.93 -14.99
CA LEU A 7 5.94 12.18 -14.90
C LEU A 7 4.79 13.16 -15.17
N ASN A 8 3.86 12.79 -16.04
CA ASN A 8 2.61 13.54 -16.17
C ASN A 8 1.71 13.22 -14.95
N GLU A 9 0.61 13.96 -14.80
CA GLU A 9 -0.31 13.75 -13.67
C GLU A 9 -0.92 12.35 -13.66
N SER A 10 -1.28 11.81 -14.83
CA SER A 10 -1.82 10.46 -14.96
C SER A 10 -0.83 9.37 -14.53
N ASP A 11 0.45 9.52 -14.87
CA ASP A 11 1.51 8.62 -14.42
C ASP A 11 1.68 8.69 -12.90
N ARG A 12 1.59 9.88 -12.30
CA ARG A 12 1.60 10.06 -10.85
C ARG A 12 0.41 9.36 -10.19
N MET A 13 -0.80 9.58 -10.69
CA MET A 13 -2.01 8.95 -10.15
C MET A 13 -1.95 7.42 -10.25
N ARG A 14 -1.47 6.90 -11.38
CA ARG A 14 -1.23 5.48 -11.56
C ARG A 14 -0.25 4.95 -10.51
N LEU A 15 0.91 5.58 -10.32
CA LEU A 15 1.90 5.15 -9.33
C LEU A 15 1.37 5.16 -7.89
N PHE A 16 0.55 6.16 -7.53
CA PHE A 16 -0.12 6.22 -6.23
C PHE A 16 -1.09 5.04 -6.03
N ALA A 17 -1.86 4.69 -7.06
CA ALA A 17 -2.71 3.49 -7.01
C ALA A 17 -1.88 2.22 -6.84
N TRP A 18 -0.85 2.00 -7.66
CA TRP A 18 -0.02 0.78 -7.61
C TRP A 18 0.65 0.58 -6.26
N ARG A 19 1.25 1.63 -5.67
CA ARG A 19 1.89 1.49 -4.34
C ARG A 19 0.88 1.11 -3.25
N SER A 20 -0.35 1.62 -3.34
CA SER A 20 -1.41 1.29 -2.38
C SER A 20 -1.90 -0.15 -2.55
N ILE A 21 -2.03 -0.63 -3.79
CA ILE A 21 -2.34 -2.04 -4.10
C ILE A 21 -1.25 -2.94 -3.54
N ILE A 22 0.02 -2.62 -3.78
CA ILE A 22 1.16 -3.38 -3.28
C ILE A 22 1.09 -3.47 -1.75
N SER A 23 0.91 -2.34 -1.05
CA SER A 23 0.79 -2.32 0.40
C SER A 23 -0.36 -3.21 0.91
N LYS A 24 -1.56 -3.07 0.33
CA LYS A 24 -2.74 -3.87 0.68
C LYS A 24 -2.50 -5.36 0.47
N ARG A 25 -1.99 -5.76 -0.70
CA ARG A 25 -1.71 -7.16 -1.04
C ARG A 25 -0.64 -7.77 -0.15
N SER A 26 0.42 -7.03 0.14
CA SER A 26 1.47 -7.52 1.03
C SER A 26 0.98 -7.71 2.47
N ARG A 27 0.07 -6.84 2.96
CA ARG A 27 -0.59 -7.04 4.25
C ARG A 27 -1.53 -8.25 4.26
N GLU A 28 -2.32 -8.44 3.21
CA GLU A 28 -3.19 -9.62 3.06
C GLU A 28 -2.37 -10.91 3.04
N ALA A 29 -1.27 -10.95 2.29
CA ALA A 29 -0.35 -12.08 2.26
C ALA A 29 0.29 -12.32 3.65
N SER A 30 0.70 -11.26 4.34
CA SER A 30 1.26 -11.37 5.69
C SER A 30 0.25 -11.92 6.69
N GLN A 31 -1.04 -11.53 6.59
CA GLN A 31 -2.10 -12.09 7.41
C GLN A 31 -2.28 -13.59 7.12
N GLN A 32 -2.37 -13.97 5.84
CA GLN A 32 -2.53 -15.38 5.45
C GLN A 32 -1.38 -16.25 5.97
N LEU A 33 -0.14 -15.76 5.90
CA LEU A 33 1.00 -16.45 6.47
C LEU A 33 0.83 -16.67 7.98
N MET A 34 0.37 -15.66 8.73
CA MET A 34 0.12 -15.77 10.16
C MET A 34 -1.00 -16.78 10.47
N ASP A 35 -2.06 -16.80 9.67
CA ASP A 35 -3.19 -17.73 9.83
C ASP A 35 -2.75 -19.20 9.71
N PHE A 36 -1.76 -19.50 8.86
CA PHE A 36 -1.22 -20.86 8.67
C PHE A 36 -0.07 -21.23 9.61
N ALA A 37 0.57 -20.25 10.27
CA ALA A 37 1.76 -20.48 11.09
C ALA A 37 1.45 -21.08 12.47
N GLY A 38 0.18 -21.04 12.88
CA GLY A 38 -0.27 -21.51 14.20
C GLY A 38 0.19 -20.61 15.34
N ALA A 39 -0.18 -20.98 16.57
CA ALA A 39 0.03 -20.13 17.75
C ALA A 39 1.51 -19.88 18.07
N GLY A 40 2.42 -20.79 17.69
CA GLY A 40 3.85 -20.69 17.98
C GLY A 40 4.52 -19.46 17.34
N ALA A 41 4.06 -19.05 16.15
CA ALA A 41 4.59 -17.89 15.44
C ALA A 41 4.37 -16.55 16.18
N SER A 42 3.51 -16.54 17.21
CA SER A 42 3.25 -15.38 18.07
C SER A 42 4.27 -15.19 19.19
N PHE A 43 5.17 -16.15 19.43
CA PHE A 43 6.16 -16.02 20.50
C PHE A 43 7.19 -14.93 20.19
N GLU A 44 7.66 -14.23 21.23
CA GLU A 44 8.58 -13.09 21.06
C GLU A 44 9.91 -13.48 20.38
N HIS A 45 10.37 -14.72 20.58
CA HIS A 45 11.59 -15.24 19.95
C HIS A 45 11.39 -15.62 18.48
N GLU A 46 10.15 -15.78 18.02
CA GLU A 46 9.84 -16.03 16.61
C GLU A 46 9.80 -14.69 15.84
N PRO A 47 10.47 -14.57 14.69
CA PRO A 47 10.52 -13.32 13.95
C PRO A 47 9.21 -13.01 13.21
N MET A 48 8.36 -14.01 13.00
CA MET A 48 7.17 -13.90 12.16
C MET A 48 6.16 -12.87 12.68
N GLN A 49 5.87 -12.88 13.98
CA GLN A 49 5.00 -11.88 14.61
C GLN A 49 5.49 -10.45 14.42
N ARG A 50 6.82 -10.24 14.37
CA ARG A 50 7.41 -8.91 14.16
C ARG A 50 7.11 -8.42 12.76
N PHE A 51 7.41 -9.25 11.75
CA PHE A 51 7.09 -8.90 10.36
C PHE A 51 5.59 -8.65 10.15
N TYR A 52 4.73 -9.46 10.76
CA TYR A 52 3.28 -9.25 10.68
C TYR A 52 2.85 -7.90 11.26
N ARG A 53 3.31 -7.55 12.48
CA ARG A 53 3.01 -6.25 13.11
C ARG A 53 3.58 -5.08 12.32
N ASP A 54 4.81 -5.20 11.82
CA ASP A 54 5.48 -4.14 11.06
C ASP A 54 4.76 -3.90 9.73
N MET A 55 4.40 -4.96 9.01
CA MET A 55 3.60 -4.88 7.79
C MET A 55 2.23 -4.26 8.04
N TYR A 56 1.62 -4.61 9.17
CA TYR A 56 0.37 -3.97 9.57
C TYR A 56 0.58 -2.46 9.77
N MET A 57 1.54 -2.06 10.60
CA MET A 57 1.79 -0.63 10.88
C MET A 57 2.16 0.17 9.63
N MET A 58 2.99 -0.39 8.74
CA MET A 58 3.35 0.22 7.47
C MET A 58 2.10 0.61 6.65
N GLY A 59 1.11 -0.27 6.55
CA GLY A 59 -0.11 0.02 5.79
C GLY A 59 -1.01 1.11 6.38
N GLN A 60 -0.76 1.58 7.61
CA GLN A 60 -1.48 2.71 8.19
C GLN A 60 -0.92 4.06 7.71
N HIS A 61 0.22 4.08 7.03
CA HIS A 61 0.78 5.31 6.50
C HIS A 61 -0.17 5.91 5.45
N ILE A 62 -0.53 7.18 5.62
CA ILE A 62 -1.52 7.87 4.77
C ILE A 62 -1.21 7.80 3.28
N ALA A 63 0.07 7.81 2.90
CA ALA A 63 0.52 7.65 1.51
C ALA A 63 0.15 6.29 0.88
N LEU A 64 -0.17 5.27 1.68
CA LEU A 64 -0.53 3.92 1.25
C LEU A 64 -2.03 3.63 1.37
N ASN A 65 -2.85 4.65 1.67
CA ASN A 65 -4.30 4.48 1.77
C ASN A 65 -4.88 4.01 0.42
N PHE A 66 -5.35 2.77 0.39
CA PHE A 66 -5.88 2.11 -0.80
C PHE A 66 -7.12 2.82 -1.34
N GLU A 67 -8.09 3.13 -0.46
CA GLU A 67 -9.35 3.76 -0.87
C GLU A 67 -9.11 5.11 -1.53
N THR A 68 -8.23 5.92 -0.95
CA THR A 68 -7.90 7.24 -1.51
C THR A 68 -7.16 7.14 -2.84
N ALA A 69 -6.11 6.33 -2.90
CA ALA A 69 -5.32 6.20 -4.11
C ALA A 69 -6.12 5.62 -5.29
N MET A 70 -6.94 4.59 -5.03
CA MET A 70 -7.77 3.96 -6.06
C MET A 70 -8.91 4.86 -6.54
N ARG A 71 -9.54 5.61 -5.64
CA ARG A 71 -10.57 6.60 -6.01
C ARG A 71 -9.99 7.66 -6.94
N ASN A 72 -8.83 8.20 -6.61
CA ASN A 72 -8.20 9.24 -7.43
C ASN A 72 -7.66 8.73 -8.76
N TYR A 73 -7.19 7.48 -8.80
CA TYR A 73 -6.88 6.83 -10.06
C TYR A 73 -8.14 6.63 -10.94
N GLY A 74 -9.25 6.16 -10.37
CA GLY A 74 -10.52 6.05 -11.08
C GLY A 74 -11.04 7.40 -11.60
N ARG A 75 -10.95 8.46 -10.79
CA ARG A 75 -11.28 9.83 -11.21
C ARG A 75 -10.42 10.29 -12.38
N ASN A 76 -9.11 10.07 -12.32
CA ASN A 76 -8.19 10.40 -13.40
C ASN A 76 -8.54 9.66 -14.71
N LEU A 77 -8.90 8.37 -14.65
CA LEU A 77 -9.34 7.60 -15.81
C LEU A 77 -10.62 8.14 -16.45
N LEU A 78 -11.47 8.81 -15.66
CA LEU A 78 -12.70 9.45 -16.11
C LEU A 78 -12.53 10.93 -16.48
N GLY A 79 -11.31 11.47 -16.45
CA GLY A 79 -11.04 12.89 -16.70
C GLY A 79 -11.53 13.83 -15.60
N LEU A 80 -11.80 13.31 -14.40
CA LEU A 80 -12.20 14.09 -13.23
C LEU A 80 -10.97 14.54 -12.43
N PRO A 81 -11.00 15.73 -11.79
CA PRO A 81 -9.91 16.19 -10.93
C PRO A 81 -9.82 15.29 -9.68
N PRO A 82 -8.62 15.04 -9.12
CA PRO A 82 -8.48 14.26 -7.88
C PRO A 82 -9.17 14.95 -6.69
N ASP A 83 -9.59 14.14 -5.72
CA ASP A 83 -10.23 14.57 -4.46
C ASP A 83 -9.26 14.40 -3.30
N SER A 84 -9.12 15.42 -2.44
CA SER A 84 -8.00 15.63 -1.49
C SER A 84 -7.95 14.67 -0.28
N VAL A 85 -6.94 13.81 -0.16
CA VAL A 85 -6.32 13.32 1.11
C VAL A 85 -4.82 12.95 1.06
N LEU A 86 -4.13 12.87 -0.10
CA LEU A 86 -2.67 13.13 -0.29
C LEU A 86 -2.13 12.88 -1.74
N TYR A 87 -2.96 12.50 -2.71
CA TYR A 87 -3.95 13.41 -3.27
C TYR A 87 -5.27 12.78 -2.99
#